data_AF-A0A1S1HUN5-F1
#
_entry.id   AF-A0A1S1HUN5-F1
#
_cell.length_a   1.000
_cell.length_b   1.000
_cell.length_c   1.000
_cell.angle_alpha   90.00
_cell.angle_beta   90.00
_cell.angle_gamma   90.00
#
_symmetry.space_group_name_H-M   'P 1'
#
loop_
_entity.id
_entity.type
_entity.pdbx_description
1 polymer ?
#
loop_
_entity_poly.entity_id
_entity_poly.type
_entity_poly.pdbx_seq_one_letter_code
_entity_poly.pdbx_strand_id
1 'polypeptide(L)'
;MSLLTCIGFLLFLFFLNIGNSTLAIIGLIAFYLLVIVSGILLFFDLGGSEYKLFKKSRLVLGLGFSFLYLLTSSYAASYFMQISNMDIGDSPLLELGLKITYFIFFALMLLQPLSYMFFLYISDKLKIPQVIIGISIVLITTITLFLVPRWSTNVIVLVFDWATQSEWRTFVSCGQEKISYPQERYYGFNTEKYTVYFSDRNGEWGFEELQCPEDDNELIRIPISKSNMPKWFQS
;
A
#
# COMPACT_ATOMS: atom_id res chain seq x y z
N MET A 1 -7.53 7.99 30.40
CA MET A 1 -7.77 6.64 30.95
C MET A 1 -7.52 5.63 29.84
N SER A 2 -6.49 4.81 30.00
CA SER A 2 -6.00 3.76 29.09
C SER A 2 -6.68 2.39 29.31
N LEU A 3 -7.74 2.35 30.11
CA LEU A 3 -8.48 1.11 30.40
C LEU A 3 -9.32 0.67 29.20
N LEU A 4 -9.92 1.63 28.47
CA LEU A 4 -10.74 1.32 27.30
C LEU A 4 -9.91 0.70 26.17
N THR A 5 -8.68 1.18 25.94
CA THR A 5 -7.76 0.60 24.95
C THR A 5 -7.33 -0.80 25.36
N CYS A 6 -7.03 -1.03 26.65
CA CYS A 6 -6.71 -2.37 27.15
C CYS A 6 -7.91 -3.32 27.08
N ILE A 7 -9.12 -2.86 27.41
CA ILE A 7 -10.35 -3.65 27.29
C ILE A 7 -10.63 -3.98 25.82
N GLY A 8 -10.49 -3.02 24.91
CA GLY A 8 -10.63 -3.26 23.47
C GLY A 8 -9.65 -4.32 22.96
N PHE A 9 -8.40 -4.27 23.42
CA PHE A 9 -7.38 -5.26 23.07
C PHE A 9 -7.68 -6.65 23.65
N LEU A 10 -8.10 -6.74 24.91
CA LEU A 10 -8.47 -8.00 25.55
C LEU A 10 -9.72 -8.62 24.91
N LEU A 11 -10.71 -7.80 24.53
CA LEU A 11 -11.89 -8.24 23.79
C LEU A 11 -11.51 -8.80 22.42
N PHE A 12 -10.61 -8.13 21.69
CA PHE A 12 -10.05 -8.67 20.45
C PHE A 12 -9.43 -10.05 20.65
N LEU A 13 -8.53 -10.21 21.64
CA LEU A 13 -7.88 -11.50 21.92
C LEU A 13 -8.89 -12.57 22.34
N PHE A 14 -9.90 -12.21 23.13
CA PHE A 14 -10.96 -13.11 23.56
C PHE A 14 -11.78 -13.65 22.37
N PHE A 15 -12.24 -12.77 21.48
CA PHE A 15 -13.02 -13.18 20.30
C PHE A 15 -12.19 -14.00 19.31
N LEU A 16 -10.89 -13.69 19.20
CA LEU A 16 -9.96 -14.47 18.39
C LEU A 16 -9.77 -15.88 18.94
N ASN A 17 -9.68 -16.03 20.28
CA ASN A 17 -9.53 -17.34 20.94
C ASN A 17 -10.81 -18.20 20.88
N ILE A 18 -11.99 -17.57 20.80
CA ILE A 18 -13.28 -18.26 20.62
C ILE A 18 -13.53 -18.68 19.15
N GLY A 19 -12.65 -18.28 18.22
CA GLY A 19 -12.77 -18.61 16.80
C GLY A 19 -13.78 -17.76 16.04
N ASN A 20 -14.27 -16.65 16.61
CA ASN A 20 -15.20 -15.74 15.93
C ASN A 20 -14.43 -14.61 15.22
N SER A 21 -14.09 -14.84 13.95
CA SER A 21 -13.29 -13.92 13.15
C SER A 21 -13.93 -12.54 12.95
N THR A 22 -15.26 -12.47 12.80
CA THR A 22 -15.97 -11.21 12.54
C THR A 22 -15.94 -10.29 13.75
N LEU A 23 -16.21 -10.82 14.94
CA LEU A 23 -16.15 -10.03 16.18
C LEU A 23 -14.71 -9.66 16.54
N ALA A 24 -13.74 -10.52 16.25
CA ALA A 24 -12.33 -10.19 16.42
C ALA A 24 -11.92 -9.00 15.52
N ILE A 25 -12.35 -8.97 14.26
CA ILE A 25 -12.08 -7.83 13.36
C ILE A 25 -12.71 -6.55 13.89
N ILE A 26 -13.97 -6.58 14.33
CA ILE A 26 -14.65 -5.41 14.90
C ILE A 26 -13.92 -4.92 16.17
N GLY A 27 -13.51 -5.84 17.05
CA GLY A 27 -12.74 -5.52 18.25
C GLY A 27 -11.38 -4.89 17.92
N LEU A 28 -10.70 -5.38 16.88
CA LEU A 28 -9.44 -4.82 16.40
C LEU A 28 -9.62 -3.39 15.87
N ILE A 29 -10.68 -3.14 15.07
CA ILE A 29 -10.99 -1.80 14.55
C ILE A 29 -11.28 -0.82 15.70
N ALA A 30 -12.09 -1.26 16.67
CA ALA A 30 -12.40 -0.44 17.85
C ALA A 30 -11.13 -0.11 18.66
N PHE A 31 -10.24 -1.08 18.84
CA PHE A 31 -8.94 -0.87 19.47
C PHE A 31 -8.09 0.18 18.71
N TYR A 32 -8.03 0.08 17.38
CA TYR A 32 -7.33 1.04 16.54
C TYR A 32 -7.81 2.48 16.75
N LEU A 33 -9.13 2.68 16.68
CA LEU A 33 -9.73 4.00 16.85
C LEU A 33 -9.43 4.59 18.23
N LEU A 34 -9.55 3.79 19.29
CA LEU A 34 -9.30 4.24 20.66
C LEU A 34 -7.85 4.67 20.87
N VAL A 35 -6.88 3.96 20.28
CA VAL A 35 -5.47 4.33 20.38
C VAL A 35 -5.16 5.59 19.57
N ILE A 36 -5.77 5.78 18.40
CA ILE A 36 -5.60 7.01 17.61
C ILE A 36 -6.09 8.23 18.42
N VAL A 37 -7.31 8.16 18.96
CA VAL A 37 -7.87 9.23 19.80
C VAL A 37 -6.99 9.49 21.02
N SER A 38 -6.54 8.43 21.69
CA SER A 38 -5.65 8.53 22.86
C SER A 38 -4.29 9.12 22.53
N GLY A 39 -3.75 8.79 21.35
CA GLY A 39 -2.50 9.33 20.85
C GLY A 39 -2.59 10.83 20.58
N ILE A 40 -3.67 11.28 19.92
CA ILE A 40 -3.93 12.71 19.69
C ILE A 40 -4.01 13.48 21.01
N LEU A 41 -4.73 12.95 22.00
CA LEU A 41 -4.83 13.56 23.33
C LEU A 41 -3.48 13.63 24.04
N LEU A 42 -2.66 12.59 23.92
CA LEU A 42 -1.28 12.58 24.45
C LEU A 42 -0.40 13.63 23.77
N PHE A 43 -0.55 13.83 22.46
CA PHE A 43 0.13 14.92 21.75
C PHE A 43 -0.29 16.31 22.23
N PHE A 44 -1.58 16.53 22.50
CA PHE A 44 -2.06 17.79 23.07
C PHE A 44 -1.54 18.04 24.49
N ASP A 45 -1.54 17.01 25.34
CA ASP A 45 -1.05 17.08 26.73
C ASP A 45 0.47 17.37 26.77
N LEU A 46 1.25 16.75 25.87
CA LEU A 46 2.69 17.01 25.74
C LEU A 46 3.00 18.35 25.07
N GLY A 47 2.18 18.78 24.11
CA GLY A 47 2.34 20.02 23.35
C GLY A 47 2.12 21.30 24.17
N GLY A 48 1.44 21.21 25.31
CA GLY A 48 1.29 22.31 26.28
C GLY A 48 2.57 22.67 27.04
N SER A 49 3.62 21.86 26.93
CA SER A 49 4.95 22.12 27.52
C SER A 49 5.94 22.54 26.44
N GLU A 50 6.74 23.59 26.71
CA GLU A 50 7.62 24.31 25.79
C GLU A 50 8.77 23.47 25.15
N TYR A 51 8.46 22.40 24.43
CA TYR A 51 9.48 21.56 23.82
C TYR A 51 9.97 22.15 22.49
N LYS A 52 11.13 22.83 22.54
CA LYS A 52 11.96 23.26 21.37
C LYS A 52 12.24 22.16 20.33
N LEU A 53 12.01 20.89 20.67
CA LEU A 53 12.10 19.72 19.79
C LEU A 53 11.23 19.85 18.53
N PHE A 54 10.04 20.43 18.61
CA PHE A 54 9.10 20.52 17.48
C PHE A 54 9.62 21.39 16.32
N LYS A 55 10.40 22.44 16.64
CA LYS A 55 10.96 23.32 15.60
C LYS A 55 12.12 22.66 14.85
N LYS A 56 12.90 21.81 15.53
CA LYS A 56 14.01 21.04 14.93
C LYS A 56 13.52 19.79 14.20
N SER A 57 12.46 19.14 14.70
CA SER A 57 11.88 17.96 14.06
C SER A 57 11.22 18.28 12.72
N ARG A 58 10.63 19.47 12.53
CA ARG A 58 10.00 19.86 11.25
C ARG A 58 10.97 19.80 10.06
N LEU A 59 12.23 20.21 10.26
CA LEU A 59 13.24 20.22 9.21
C LEU A 59 13.74 18.80 8.92
N VAL A 60 13.97 18.01 9.97
CA VAL A 60 14.37 16.59 9.84
C VAL A 60 13.26 15.75 9.21
N LEU A 61 12.00 15.98 9.59
CA LEU A 61 10.83 15.32 9.01
C LEU A 61 10.66 15.72 7.55
N GLY A 62 10.78 17.02 7.22
CA GLY A 62 10.68 17.49 5.83
C GLY A 62 11.73 16.83 4.92
N LEU A 63 13.01 16.88 5.32
CA LEU A 63 14.09 16.23 4.58
C LEU A 63 13.91 14.70 4.53
N GLY A 64 13.48 14.10 5.64
CA GLY A 64 13.20 12.67 5.71
C GLY A 64 12.08 12.23 4.76
N PHE A 65 10.99 12.99 4.68
CA PHE A 65 9.88 12.72 3.75
C PHE A 65 10.30 12.89 2.29
N SER A 66 11.08 13.93 1.97
CA SER A 66 11.60 14.12 0.61
C SER A 66 12.54 12.98 0.19
N PHE A 67 13.44 12.56 1.10
CA PHE A 67 14.34 11.44 0.85
C PHE A 67 13.57 10.12 0.71
N LEU A 68 12.60 9.89 1.58
CA LEU A 68 11.72 8.73 1.51
C LEU A 68 10.97 8.68 0.19
N TYR A 69 10.39 9.80 -0.24
CA TYR A 69 9.71 9.93 -1.52
C TYR A 69 10.63 9.57 -2.69
N LEU A 70 11.87 10.07 -2.68
CA LEU A 70 12.85 9.76 -3.73
C LEU A 70 13.10 8.24 -3.80
N LEU A 71 13.37 7.61 -2.65
CA LEU A 71 13.60 6.16 -2.58
C LEU A 71 12.39 5.36 -3.08
N THR A 72 11.19 5.70 -2.60
CA THR A 72 9.97 4.97 -2.95
C THR A 72 9.55 5.20 -4.39
N SER A 73 9.83 6.38 -4.94
CA SER A 73 9.59 6.71 -6.34
C SER A 73 10.47 5.88 -7.26
N SER A 74 11.78 5.80 -6.97
CA SER A 74 12.71 4.95 -7.72
C SER A 74 12.37 3.47 -7.59
N TYR A 75 11.98 3.01 -6.40
CA TYR A 75 11.56 1.63 -6.17
C TYR A 75 10.30 1.28 -6.97
N ALA A 76 9.29 2.15 -6.95
CA ALA A 76 8.05 1.96 -7.71
C ALA A 76 8.32 1.84 -9.23
N ALA A 77 9.15 2.73 -9.78
CA ALA A 77 9.54 2.69 -11.19
C ALA A 77 10.30 1.39 -11.54
N SER A 78 11.28 1.01 -10.72
CA SER A 78 12.05 -0.22 -10.93
C SER A 78 11.18 -1.47 -10.85
N TYR A 79 10.27 -1.54 -9.89
CA TYR A 79 9.36 -2.67 -9.74
C TYR A 79 8.41 -2.77 -10.93
N PHE A 80 7.82 -1.66 -11.36
CA PHE A 80 6.93 -1.63 -12.52
C PHE A 80 7.65 -2.08 -13.79
N MET A 81 8.83 -1.51 -14.07
CA MET A 81 9.63 -1.89 -15.24
C MET A 81 9.92 -3.40 -15.29
N GLN A 82 10.19 -4.01 -14.13
CA GLN A 82 10.44 -5.45 -14.04
C GLN A 82 9.21 -6.30 -14.39
N ILE A 83 8.00 -5.86 -14.04
CA ILE A 83 6.78 -6.65 -14.23
C ILE A 83 6.08 -6.36 -15.55
N SER A 84 6.23 -5.17 -16.13
CA SER A 84 5.50 -4.72 -17.32
C SER A 84 6.36 -4.49 -18.55
N ASN A 85 7.70 -4.49 -18.41
CA ASN A 85 8.67 -4.12 -19.46
C ASN A 85 8.40 -2.73 -20.08
N MET A 86 7.72 -1.86 -19.34
CA MET A 86 7.25 -0.54 -19.77
C MET A 86 7.71 0.50 -18.76
N ASP A 87 8.08 1.70 -19.23
CA ASP A 87 8.38 2.81 -18.32
C ASP A 87 7.08 3.22 -17.61
N ILE A 88 7.15 3.42 -16.31
CA ILE A 88 6.00 3.84 -15.53
C ILE A 88 5.53 5.25 -15.93
N GLY A 89 6.45 6.10 -16.41
CA GLY A 89 6.15 7.48 -16.82
C GLY A 89 5.21 7.59 -18.02
N ASP A 90 5.07 6.51 -18.79
CA ASP A 90 4.17 6.43 -19.93
C ASP A 90 2.68 6.38 -19.50
N SER A 91 2.38 6.04 -18.24
CA SER A 91 1.03 5.93 -17.67
C SER A 91 0.91 6.79 -16.40
N PRO A 92 0.54 8.08 -16.51
CA PRO A 92 0.62 9.04 -15.40
C PRO A 92 -0.19 8.70 -14.14
N LEU A 93 -1.42 8.21 -14.30
CA LEU A 93 -2.30 7.84 -13.19
C LEU A 93 -1.81 6.56 -12.51
N LEU A 94 -1.23 5.65 -13.30
CA LEU A 94 -0.58 4.46 -12.79
C LEU A 94 0.70 4.79 -12.03
N GLU A 95 1.52 5.69 -12.56
CA GLU A 95 2.72 6.23 -11.91
C GLU A 95 2.37 6.83 -10.55
N LEU A 96 1.36 7.70 -10.53
CA LEU A 96 0.88 8.32 -9.31
C LEU A 96 0.43 7.28 -8.28
N GLY A 97 -0.43 6.34 -8.69
CA GLY A 97 -1.00 5.31 -7.83
C GLY A 97 0.06 4.42 -7.19
N LEU A 98 1.00 3.92 -7.99
CA LEU A 98 2.09 3.08 -7.50
C LEU A 98 3.06 3.84 -6.59
N LYS A 99 3.46 5.07 -6.95
CA LYS A 99 4.36 5.88 -6.12
C LYS A 99 3.74 6.20 -4.76
N ILE A 100 2.46 6.56 -4.73
CA ILE A 100 1.72 6.78 -3.49
C ILE A 100 1.67 5.49 -2.66
N THR A 101 1.40 4.35 -3.30
CA THR A 101 1.28 3.06 -2.63
C THR A 101 2.58 2.65 -1.94
N TYR A 102 3.70 2.70 -2.66
CA TYR A 102 5.02 2.41 -2.08
C TYR A 102 5.43 3.44 -1.03
N PHE A 103 5.12 4.71 -1.23
CA PHE A 103 5.36 5.73 -0.21
C PHE A 103 4.64 5.41 1.10
N ILE A 104 3.35 5.04 1.04
CA ILE A 104 2.56 4.66 2.22
C ILE A 104 3.18 3.43 2.90
N PHE A 105 3.52 2.37 2.16
CA PHE A 105 4.11 1.16 2.74
C PHE A 105 5.43 1.45 3.47
N PHE A 106 6.33 2.19 2.85
CA PHE A 106 7.61 2.55 3.46
C PHE A 106 7.44 3.54 4.62
N ALA A 107 6.50 4.48 4.53
CA ALA A 107 6.19 5.40 5.64
C ALA A 107 5.66 4.63 6.86
N LEU A 108 4.75 3.66 6.65
CA LEU A 108 4.27 2.78 7.71
C LEU A 108 5.38 1.91 8.30
N MET A 109 6.28 1.42 7.46
CA MET A 109 7.44 0.64 7.90
C MET A 109 8.37 1.46 8.79
N LEU A 110 8.63 2.73 8.44
CA LEU A 110 9.45 3.64 9.24
C LEU A 110 8.75 4.15 10.50
N LEU A 111 7.41 4.17 10.52
CA LEU A 111 6.65 4.66 11.66
C LEU A 111 6.91 3.84 12.93
N GLN A 112 7.16 2.54 12.82
CA GLN A 112 7.42 1.67 13.97
C GLN A 112 8.76 1.94 14.69
N PRO A 113 9.93 1.94 14.03
CA PRO A 113 11.17 2.29 14.72
C PRO A 113 11.14 3.73 15.26
N LEU A 114 10.47 4.66 14.57
CA LEU A 114 10.29 6.04 15.04
C LEU A 114 9.41 6.11 16.30
N SER A 115 8.29 5.38 16.34
CA SER A 115 7.40 5.34 17.51
C SER A 115 8.11 4.72 18.72
N TYR A 116 8.92 3.68 18.49
CA TYR A 116 9.72 3.04 19.53
C TYR A 116 10.82 3.95 20.08
N MET A 117 11.60 4.61 19.22
CA MET A 117 12.64 5.56 19.63
C MET A 117 12.06 6.74 20.41
N PHE A 118 10.91 7.27 19.95
CA PHE A 118 10.18 8.33 20.64
C PHE A 118 9.71 7.87 22.02
N PHE A 119 9.15 6.65 22.11
CA PHE A 119 8.72 6.07 23.37
C PHE A 119 9.88 5.93 24.36
N LEU A 120 11.03 5.37 23.94
CA LEU A 120 12.21 5.24 24.80
C LEU A 120 12.73 6.60 25.29
N TYR A 121 12.78 7.60 24.41
CA TYR A 121 13.31 8.93 24.76
C TYR A 121 12.47 9.67 25.81
N ILE A 122 11.15 9.46 25.80
CA ILE A 122 10.24 10.16 26.72
C ILE A 122 9.84 9.26 27.90
N SER A 123 10.07 7.94 27.83
CA SER A 123 9.60 6.94 28.81
C SER A 123 9.86 7.34 30.26
N ASP A 124 11.08 7.82 30.55
CA ASP A 124 11.50 8.21 31.90
C ASP A 124 10.78 9.46 32.44
N LYS A 125 10.12 10.23 31.56
CA LYS A 125 9.39 11.46 31.86
C LYS A 125 7.88 11.26 31.86
N LEU A 126 7.39 10.09 31.44
CA LEU A 126 5.96 9.82 31.31
C LEU A 126 5.38 9.30 32.62
N LYS A 127 4.16 9.73 32.92
CA LYS A 127 3.35 9.10 33.97
C LYS A 127 2.90 7.72 33.49
N ILE A 128 2.67 6.78 34.43
CA ILE A 128 2.14 5.43 34.16
C ILE A 128 1.04 5.38 33.07
N PRO A 129 -0.03 6.23 33.10
CA PRO A 129 -1.04 6.21 32.05
C PRO A 129 -0.53 6.61 30.65
N GLN A 130 0.43 7.53 30.57
CA GLN A 130 1.05 7.95 29.31
C GLN A 130 1.99 6.86 28.76
N VAL A 131 2.67 6.12 29.64
CA VAL A 131 3.46 4.94 29.27
C VAL A 131 2.59 3.87 28.60
N ILE A 132 1.41 3.59 29.16
CA ILE A 132 0.47 2.60 28.59
C ILE A 132 0.01 3.02 27.19
N ILE A 133 -0.25 4.31 26.96
CA ILE A 133 -0.62 4.84 25.63
C ILE A 133 0.55 4.67 24.65
N GLY A 134 1.78 4.98 25.08
CA GLY A 134 2.97 4.79 24.28
C GLY A 134 3.18 3.34 23.83
N ILE A 135 3.03 2.38 24.75
CA ILE A 135 3.09 0.94 24.43
C ILE A 135 1.98 0.55 23.46
N SER A 136 0.77 1.09 23.63
CA SER A 136 -0.36 0.80 22.73
C SER A 136 -0.11 1.32 21.31
N ILE A 137 0.52 2.48 21.18
CA ILE A 137 0.94 3.03 19.86
C ILE A 137 1.97 2.12 19.21
N VAL A 138 3.00 1.68 19.95
CA VAL A 138 4.01 0.74 19.45
C VAL A 138 3.37 -0.57 18.99
N LEU A 139 2.43 -1.11 19.78
CA LEU A 139 1.69 -2.32 19.46
C LEU A 139 0.90 -2.17 18.15
N ILE A 140 0.17 -1.06 17.98
CA ILE A 140 -0.55 -0.78 16.73
C ILE A 140 0.39 -0.67 15.54
N THR A 141 1.50 0.06 15.69
CA THR A 141 2.46 0.18 14.58
C THR A 141 3.00 -1.19 14.18
N THR A 142 3.21 -2.09 15.14
CA THR A 142 3.65 -3.47 14.91
C THR A 142 2.61 -4.30 14.17
N ILE A 143 1.33 -4.23 14.59
CA ILE A 143 0.23 -4.93 13.90
C ILE A 143 0.09 -4.41 12.47
N THR A 144 0.16 -3.10 12.26
CA THR A 144 0.10 -2.50 10.93
C THR A 144 1.24 -3.02 10.04
N LEU A 145 2.48 -3.06 10.56
CA LEU A 145 3.64 -3.54 9.81
C LEU A 145 3.53 -5.02 9.45
N PHE A 146 2.87 -5.84 10.27
CA PHE A 146 2.56 -7.22 9.94
C PHE A 146 1.49 -7.36 8.84
N LEU A 147 0.52 -6.44 8.80
CA LEU A 147 -0.56 -6.45 7.80
C LEU A 147 -0.11 -5.90 6.45
N VAL A 148 0.79 -4.92 6.41
CA VAL A 148 1.24 -4.25 5.18
C VAL A 148 1.75 -5.25 4.12
N PRO A 149 2.70 -6.18 4.39
CA PRO A 149 3.15 -7.14 3.39
C PRO A 149 2.03 -8.06 2.89
N ARG A 150 1.12 -8.47 3.79
CA ARG A 150 0.00 -9.35 3.44
C ARG A 150 -1.03 -8.68 2.52
N TRP A 151 -1.17 -7.36 2.63
CA TRP A 151 -2.17 -6.59 1.89
C TRP A 151 -1.54 -5.88 0.69
N SER A 152 -0.21 -5.85 0.60
CA SER A 152 0.54 -5.14 -0.43
C SER A 152 0.13 -5.54 -1.84
N THR A 153 0.04 -6.84 -2.11
CA THR A 153 -0.40 -7.36 -3.41
C THR A 153 -1.84 -6.96 -3.73
N ASN A 154 -2.75 -6.97 -2.75
CA ASN A 154 -4.15 -6.58 -2.96
C ASN A 154 -4.25 -5.12 -3.40
N VAL A 155 -3.51 -4.24 -2.73
CA VAL A 155 -3.51 -2.81 -3.02
C VAL A 155 -2.86 -2.53 -4.38
N ILE A 156 -1.77 -3.23 -4.70
CA ILE A 156 -1.09 -3.11 -6.00
C ILE A 156 -2.04 -3.51 -7.15
N VAL A 157 -2.74 -4.65 -7.03
CA VAL A 157 -3.73 -5.08 -8.03
C VAL A 157 -4.87 -4.07 -8.15
N LEU A 158 -5.37 -3.55 -7.02
CA LEU A 158 -6.41 -2.51 -7.03
C LEU A 158 -5.96 -1.24 -7.76
N VAL A 159 -4.71 -0.82 -7.55
CA VAL A 159 -4.12 0.33 -8.24
C VAL A 159 -3.97 0.05 -9.74
N PHE A 160 -3.51 -1.15 -10.12
CA PHE A 160 -3.43 -1.53 -11.54
C PHE A 160 -4.80 -1.55 -12.20
N ASP A 161 -5.80 -2.22 -11.60
CA ASP A 161 -7.16 -2.27 -12.13
C ASP A 161 -7.74 -0.87 -12.30
N TRP A 162 -7.66 -0.04 -11.25
CA TRP A 162 -8.20 1.32 -11.30
C TRP A 162 -7.49 2.18 -12.35
N ALA A 163 -6.15 2.15 -12.39
CA ALA A 163 -5.39 3.01 -13.29
C ALA A 163 -5.50 2.58 -14.75
N THR A 164 -5.35 1.30 -15.03
CA THR A 164 -5.46 0.78 -16.39
C THR A 164 -6.88 0.87 -16.94
N GLN A 165 -7.93 0.71 -16.12
CA GLN A 165 -9.30 0.94 -16.58
C GLN A 165 -9.57 2.40 -16.99
N SER A 166 -8.87 3.35 -16.37
CA SER A 166 -9.03 4.78 -16.66
C SER A 166 -8.16 5.26 -17.83
N GLU A 167 -6.92 4.79 -17.92
CA GLU A 167 -5.94 5.31 -18.89
C GLU A 167 -5.80 4.44 -20.14
N TRP A 168 -5.93 3.12 -19.99
CA TRP A 168 -5.59 2.17 -21.04
C TRP A 168 -6.82 1.82 -21.88
N ARG A 169 -6.58 1.35 -23.11
CA ARG A 169 -7.65 1.00 -24.04
C ARG A 169 -8.23 -0.37 -23.72
N THR A 170 -9.48 -0.59 -24.13
CA THR A 170 -10.15 -1.89 -24.10
C THR A 170 -9.83 -2.77 -25.30
N PHE A 171 -9.25 -2.20 -26.36
CA PHE A 171 -8.95 -2.91 -27.59
C PHE A 171 -7.61 -2.47 -28.17
N VAL A 172 -7.03 -3.37 -28.94
CA VAL A 172 -5.88 -3.14 -29.79
C VAL A 172 -6.25 -3.38 -31.25
N SER A 173 -5.62 -2.66 -32.18
CA SER A 173 -5.79 -2.89 -33.61
C SER A 173 -4.50 -3.51 -34.15
N CYS A 174 -4.58 -4.70 -34.73
CA CYS A 174 -3.49 -5.33 -35.46
C CYS A 174 -3.90 -5.40 -36.94
N GLY A 175 -3.30 -4.54 -37.77
CA GLY A 175 -3.78 -4.32 -39.15
C GLY A 175 -5.24 -3.85 -39.18
N GLN A 176 -6.13 -4.65 -39.78
CA GLN A 176 -7.57 -4.38 -39.85
C GLN A 176 -8.37 -5.04 -38.71
N GLU A 177 -7.78 -5.96 -37.95
CA GLU A 177 -8.47 -6.67 -36.89
C GLU A 177 -8.41 -5.91 -35.57
N LYS A 178 -9.56 -5.84 -34.88
CA LYS A 178 -9.67 -5.29 -33.53
C LYS A 178 -9.82 -6.42 -32.54
N ILE A 179 -8.87 -6.51 -31.61
CA ILE A 179 -8.83 -7.55 -30.59
C ILE A 179 -9.16 -6.91 -29.26
N SER A 180 -10.13 -7.47 -28.56
CA SER A 180 -10.61 -6.98 -27.28
C SER A 180 -11.04 -8.14 -26.41
N TYR A 181 -10.57 -8.15 -25.17
CA TYR A 181 -10.98 -9.10 -24.14
C TYR A 181 -11.43 -8.30 -22.92
N PRO A 182 -12.53 -8.70 -22.24
CA PRO A 182 -13.11 -7.93 -21.15
C PRO A 182 -12.18 -7.79 -19.93
N GLN A 183 -11.30 -8.77 -19.73
CA GLN A 183 -10.34 -8.84 -18.63
C GLN A 183 -8.98 -8.20 -18.95
N GLU A 184 -8.81 -7.63 -20.16
CA GLU A 184 -7.52 -7.11 -20.63
C GLU A 184 -7.61 -5.61 -20.89
N ARG A 185 -6.49 -4.93 -20.64
CA ARG A 185 -6.29 -3.51 -20.92
C ARG A 185 -4.98 -3.35 -21.68
N TYR A 186 -4.99 -2.46 -22.66
CA TYR A 186 -3.90 -2.34 -23.64
C TYR A 186 -3.29 -0.95 -23.62
N TYR A 187 -1.97 -0.92 -23.54
CA TYR A 187 -1.14 0.27 -23.65
C TYR A 187 -0.25 0.18 -24.90
N GLY A 188 -0.10 1.30 -25.61
CA GLY A 188 0.62 1.39 -26.88
C GLY A 188 -0.21 2.07 -27.97
N PHE A 189 0.41 2.94 -28.77
CA PHE A 189 -0.26 3.74 -29.80
C PHE A 189 0.36 3.48 -31.16
N ASN A 190 -0.38 2.81 -32.07
CA ASN A 190 0.07 2.54 -33.44
C ASN A 190 1.50 1.96 -33.50
N THR A 191 1.81 1.06 -32.57
CA THR A 191 3.12 0.43 -32.44
C THR A 191 2.99 -1.05 -32.77
N GLU A 192 4.05 -1.65 -33.29
CA GLU A 192 4.14 -3.11 -33.47
C GLU A 192 4.11 -3.87 -32.14
N LYS A 193 4.25 -3.15 -31.01
CA LYS A 193 4.31 -3.68 -29.65
C LYS A 193 3.28 -3.00 -28.75
N TYR A 194 2.55 -3.80 -27.98
CA TYR A 194 1.60 -3.35 -26.98
C TYR A 194 1.87 -4.02 -25.64
N THR A 195 1.75 -3.26 -24.55
CA THR A 195 1.77 -3.82 -23.20
C THR A 195 0.34 -4.12 -22.78
N VAL A 196 0.10 -5.35 -22.34
CA VAL A 196 -1.21 -5.81 -21.87
C VAL A 196 -1.16 -6.00 -20.38
N TYR A 197 -2.13 -5.42 -19.69
CA TYR A 197 -2.45 -5.77 -18.33
C TYR A 197 -3.68 -6.65 -18.35
N PHE A 198 -3.63 -7.79 -17.68
CA PHE A 198 -4.79 -8.67 -17.50
C PHE A 198 -5.04 -8.88 -16.02
N SER A 199 -6.31 -8.84 -15.64
CA SER A 199 -6.77 -9.19 -14.30
C SER A 199 -7.83 -10.27 -14.34
N ASP A 200 -7.73 -11.19 -13.37
CA ASP A 200 -8.65 -12.32 -13.20
C ASP A 200 -8.74 -13.29 -14.40
N ARG A 201 -7.67 -13.38 -15.20
CA ARG A 201 -7.58 -14.38 -16.28
C ARG A 201 -7.18 -15.72 -15.69
N ASN A 202 -8.14 -16.63 -15.54
CA ASN A 202 -7.98 -17.92 -14.84
C ASN A 202 -7.54 -17.77 -13.38
N GLY A 203 -7.99 -16.71 -12.70
CA GLY A 203 -7.62 -16.45 -11.30
C GLY A 203 -6.19 -15.93 -11.14
N GLU A 204 -5.61 -15.35 -12.18
CA GLU A 204 -4.28 -14.73 -12.19
C GLU A 204 -4.34 -13.29 -12.75
N TRP A 205 -3.35 -12.49 -12.38
CA TRP A 205 -3.11 -11.16 -12.92
C TRP A 205 -1.65 -11.02 -13.37
N GLY A 206 -1.37 -10.06 -14.24
CA GLY A 206 -0.01 -9.80 -14.69
C GLY A 206 0.05 -8.96 -15.94
N PHE A 207 1.22 -9.00 -16.58
CA PHE A 207 1.48 -8.28 -17.81
C PHE A 207 2.01 -9.20 -18.91
N GLU A 208 1.62 -8.91 -20.15
CA GLU A 208 2.14 -9.53 -21.36
C GLU A 208 2.57 -8.45 -22.35
N GLU A 209 3.51 -8.79 -23.21
CA GLU A 209 3.80 -8.03 -24.42
C GLU A 209 3.06 -8.69 -25.58
N LEU A 210 2.33 -7.88 -26.35
CA LEU A 210 1.74 -8.26 -27.61
C LEU A 210 2.56 -7.70 -28.74
N GLN A 211 2.98 -8.56 -29.66
CA GLN A 211 3.62 -8.16 -30.90
C GLN A 211 2.67 -8.41 -32.07
N CYS A 212 2.51 -7.40 -32.91
CA CYS A 212 1.75 -7.43 -34.17
C CYS A 212 2.74 -7.13 -35.30
N PRO A 213 3.36 -8.15 -35.91
CA PRO A 213 4.21 -7.98 -37.08
C PRO A 213 3.39 -7.44 -38.26
N GLU A 214 3.95 -6.53 -39.06
CA GLU A 214 3.26 -6.01 -40.25
C GLU A 214 3.05 -7.09 -41.34
N ASP A 215 3.88 -8.14 -41.34
CA ASP A 215 3.92 -9.16 -42.40
C ASP A 215 3.09 -10.44 -42.09
N ASP A 216 2.68 -10.65 -40.83
CA ASP A 216 1.89 -11.80 -40.41
C ASP A 216 0.72 -11.34 -39.53
N ASN A 217 -0.51 -11.74 -39.88
CA ASN A 217 -1.70 -11.51 -39.06
C ASN A 217 -1.71 -12.34 -37.76
N GLU A 218 -0.57 -12.93 -37.37
CA GLU A 218 -0.45 -13.79 -36.21
C GLU A 218 0.00 -12.97 -34.99
N LEU A 219 -0.86 -12.93 -33.99
CA LEU A 219 -0.63 -12.18 -32.77
C LEU A 219 0.26 -12.98 -31.82
N ILE A 220 1.45 -12.46 -31.53
CA ILE A 220 2.42 -13.11 -30.65
C ILE A 220 2.27 -12.54 -29.23
N ARG A 221 1.95 -13.40 -28.27
CA ARG A 221 1.88 -13.10 -26.83
C ARG A 221 3.15 -13.55 -26.14
N ILE A 222 3.86 -12.62 -25.51
CA ILE A 222 5.06 -12.88 -24.73
C ILE A 222 4.73 -12.60 -23.26
N PRO A 223 4.68 -13.61 -22.39
CA PRO A 223 4.40 -13.40 -20.97
C PRO A 223 5.58 -12.66 -20.31
N ILE A 224 5.30 -11.56 -19.61
CA ILE A 224 6.32 -10.81 -18.86
C ILE A 224 6.29 -11.24 -17.40
N SER A 225 5.11 -11.10 -16.78
CA SER A 225 4.90 -11.45 -15.38
C SER A 225 3.51 -12.01 -15.16
N LYS A 226 3.40 -12.94 -14.22
CA LYS A 226 2.15 -13.57 -13.85
C LYS A 226 2.16 -13.87 -12.36
N SER A 227 1.04 -13.62 -11.71
CA SER A 227 0.86 -13.87 -10.28
C SER A 227 -0.58 -14.29 -9.99
N ASN A 228 -0.75 -15.09 -8.94
CA ASN A 228 -2.08 -15.50 -8.51
C ASN A 228 -2.90 -14.27 -8.08
N MET A 229 -4.18 -14.26 -8.47
CA MET A 229 -5.11 -13.23 -8.05
C MET A 229 -5.24 -13.26 -6.53
N PRO A 230 -5.22 -12.09 -5.86
CA PRO A 230 -5.39 -12.08 -4.43
C PRO A 230 -6.80 -12.55 -4.05
N LYS A 231 -6.90 -13.24 -2.92
CA LYS A 231 -8.15 -13.88 -2.45
C LYS A 231 -9.35 -12.92 -2.31
N TRP A 232 -9.12 -11.61 -2.22
CA TRP A 232 -10.19 -10.61 -2.16
C TRP A 232 -10.93 -10.42 -3.48
N PHE A 233 -10.29 -10.77 -4.58
CA PHE A 233 -10.82 -10.62 -5.93
C PHE A 233 -11.29 -11.97 -6.52
N GLN A 234 -10.95 -13.09 -5.87
CA GLN A 234 -11.47 -14.42 -6.20
C GLN A 234 -12.85 -14.57 -5.54
N SER A 235 -13.92 -14.17 -6.26
CA SER A 235 -15.32 -14.40 -5.83
C SER A 235 -15.88 -15.69 -6.39
#